data_AF-A0A7C8AKF5-F1
#
_entry.id   AF-A0A7C8AKF5-F1
#
_cell.length_a   1.000
_cell.length_b   1.000
_cell.length_c   1.000
_cell.angle_alpha   90.00
_cell.angle_beta   90.00
_cell.angle_gamma   90.00
#
_symmetry.space_group_name_H-M   'P 1'
#
loop_
_entity.id
_entity.type
_entity.pdbx_description
1 polymer ?
#
loop_
_entity_poly.entity_id
_entity_poly.type
_entity_poly.pdbx_seq_one_letter_code
_entity_poly.pdbx_strand_id
1 'polypeptide(L)'
;MVRDLLAIGNGRLVSYTRAMEVTDLCEAVEPVLAYAREALQGDWDPGSLSSLGDALCACRDYLSLYGAPRYVQYDPRAVLTAALEGYADDVMVDAEPVRDCVGDVAQVCACLRLVIRTAMRGSGSGVIVEIFEEGEVPCVAMSGDGPAEIRGDVSLEGLPEVSPDELGARWTLATRGGRVDTAGSGLVFRLKGVRMAPLAVPGIEPLLGRVSEGCERLRSEPDKALVAIEAALDIVDGQSRGKEPGDLNVLWAEAAATSAKDLARKSIRLDSLCVSELPPIEMHRDQIGAFFKGIFRYATQVLPAGGAVTVLIGFDRSRYAVEIDAGLAGSVCAGAGPFCPASFRRCIIERHDGSLEVTTGPERVSIAARLPDKVGRRVDAWIPGFGRFSMRSQRVLRLLERGEGALPAEQLLGDVLEEELERWLLPRLSRAAAVNVAHELVCDAQGLSGGSPARSAKALGQIKRGKARKGIVKPPYAADILWAYRRDERCRKAIGAERLDREAVEALCGHLLAAPPRCVESLRLIARAIEGLETSAQDAG
;
A
#
# COMPACT_ATOMS: atom_id res chain seq x y z
N MET A 1 -15.33 -11.45 8.26
CA MET A 1 -15.08 -11.32 9.71
C MET A 1 -16.03 -12.27 10.42
N VAL A 2 -15.50 -13.23 11.20
CA VAL A 2 -16.19 -14.37 11.87
C VAL A 2 -16.43 -15.61 11.00
N ARG A 3 -15.40 -16.48 10.96
CA ARG A 3 -15.53 -17.94 11.07
C ARG A 3 -14.13 -18.46 11.37
N ASP A 4 -13.87 -18.72 12.65
CA ASP A 4 -12.88 -19.69 13.15
C ASP A 4 -13.06 -19.79 14.66
N LEU A 5 -13.97 -20.68 15.06
CA LEU A 5 -14.12 -21.14 16.44
C LEU A 5 -14.64 -22.59 16.39
N LEU A 6 -14.05 -23.42 17.26
CA LEU A 6 -14.25 -24.86 17.52
C LEU A 6 -13.28 -25.77 16.70
N ALA A 7 -12.35 -26.50 17.32
CA ALA A 7 -12.58 -27.42 18.44
C ALA A 7 -11.54 -27.32 19.58
N ILE A 8 -12.06 -27.31 20.82
CA ILE A 8 -11.32 -27.51 22.06
C ILE A 8 -11.37 -29.01 22.37
N GLY A 9 -10.21 -29.66 22.31
CA GLY A 9 -10.00 -31.03 22.75
C GLY A 9 -8.50 -31.31 22.85
N ASN A 10 -7.99 -31.38 24.09
CA ASN A 10 -6.59 -31.63 24.48
C ASN A 10 -5.59 -30.47 24.30
N GLY A 11 -5.71 -29.42 25.10
CA GLY A 11 -4.58 -28.77 25.79
C GLY A 11 -3.39 -28.21 24.99
N ARG A 12 -3.44 -28.17 23.66
CA ARG A 12 -2.51 -27.43 22.81
C ARG A 12 -3.33 -26.47 21.95
N LEU A 13 -3.18 -25.18 22.22
CA LEU A 13 -3.51 -24.14 21.25
C LEU A 13 -2.68 -24.43 20.00
N VAL A 14 -3.26 -25.13 19.03
CA VAL A 14 -2.78 -25.09 17.66
C VAL A 14 -3.15 -23.69 17.20
N SER A 15 -2.22 -22.75 17.37
CA SER A 15 -2.26 -21.49 16.64
C SER A 15 -2.29 -21.90 15.17
N TYR A 16 -3.46 -21.81 14.54
CA TYR A 16 -3.56 -21.88 13.10
C TYR A 16 -2.92 -20.60 12.57
N THR A 17 -1.60 -20.64 12.42
CA THR A 17 -0.85 -19.65 11.67
C THR A 17 -1.49 -19.64 10.29
N ARG A 18 -2.01 -18.49 9.86
CA ARG A 18 -2.58 -18.29 8.53
C ARG A 18 -1.61 -18.94 7.52
N ALA A 19 -2.13 -19.83 6.66
CA ALA A 19 -1.32 -20.43 5.63
C ALA A 19 -0.74 -19.31 4.76
N MET A 20 0.58 -19.28 4.64
CA MET A 20 1.24 -18.26 3.85
C MET A 20 0.95 -18.49 2.36
N GLU A 21 0.61 -17.42 1.67
CA GLU A 21 0.28 -17.44 0.24
C GLU A 21 1.48 -16.96 -0.60
N VAL A 22 1.45 -17.23 -1.91
CA VAL A 22 2.48 -16.74 -2.84
C VAL A 22 2.60 -15.22 -2.79
N THR A 23 1.48 -14.51 -2.64
CA THR A 23 1.47 -13.05 -2.55
C THR A 23 2.26 -12.54 -1.33
N ASP A 24 2.16 -13.22 -0.18
CA ASP A 24 2.90 -12.86 1.03
C ASP A 24 4.42 -13.04 0.79
N LEU A 25 4.82 -14.11 0.10
CA LEU A 25 6.20 -14.35 -0.29
C LEU A 25 6.73 -13.33 -1.28
N CYS A 26 5.92 -12.97 -2.28
CA CYS A 26 6.25 -11.93 -3.25
C CYS A 26 6.47 -10.58 -2.55
N GLU A 27 5.56 -10.16 -1.65
CA GLU A 27 5.75 -8.95 -0.83
C GLU A 27 7.03 -9.01 0.03
N ALA A 28 7.36 -10.19 0.57
CA ALA A 28 8.52 -10.40 1.43
C ALA A 28 9.84 -10.17 0.68
N VAL A 29 9.96 -10.69 -0.55
CA VAL A 29 11.22 -10.68 -1.31
C VAL A 29 11.39 -9.49 -2.25
N GLU A 30 10.30 -8.81 -2.62
CA GLU A 30 10.31 -7.66 -3.53
C GLU A 30 11.38 -6.61 -3.21
N PRO A 31 11.64 -6.21 -1.95
CA PRO A 31 12.63 -5.18 -1.64
C PRO A 31 14.06 -5.58 -1.99
N VAL A 32 14.41 -6.85 -1.81
CA VAL A 32 15.72 -7.38 -2.17
C VAL A 32 15.87 -7.38 -3.69
N LEU A 33 14.83 -7.77 -4.41
CA LEU A 33 14.81 -7.78 -5.87
C LEU A 33 14.84 -6.37 -6.46
N ALA A 34 14.10 -5.42 -5.87
CA ALA A 34 14.12 -4.01 -6.26
C ALA A 34 15.52 -3.41 -6.09
N TYR A 35 16.15 -3.65 -4.93
CA TYR A 35 17.52 -3.24 -4.70
C TYR A 35 18.51 -3.88 -5.67
N ALA A 36 18.38 -5.18 -5.92
CA ALA A 36 19.22 -5.89 -6.87
C ALA A 36 19.15 -5.29 -8.28
N ARG A 37 17.94 -4.95 -8.73
CA ARG A 37 17.72 -4.31 -10.03
C ARG A 37 18.36 -2.92 -10.08
N GLU A 38 18.13 -2.09 -9.06
CA GLU A 38 18.74 -0.75 -8.98
C GLU A 38 20.27 -0.82 -8.98
N ALA A 39 20.84 -1.73 -8.19
CA ALA A 39 22.29 -1.90 -8.08
C ALA A 39 22.93 -2.39 -9.38
N LEU A 40 22.24 -3.25 -10.15
CA LEU A 40 22.71 -3.75 -11.45
C LEU A 40 22.50 -2.75 -12.60
N GLN A 41 21.58 -1.79 -12.46
CA GLN A 41 21.34 -0.74 -13.45
C GLN A 41 22.27 0.47 -13.27
N GLY A 42 22.86 0.66 -12.08
CA GLY A 42 23.75 1.77 -11.76
C GLY A 42 25.25 1.46 -11.97
N ASP A 43 26.09 2.48 -11.73
CA ASP A 43 27.54 2.30 -11.64
C ASP A 43 27.88 1.56 -10.33
N TRP A 44 28.28 0.30 -10.46
CA TRP A 44 28.58 -0.59 -9.34
C TRP A 44 30.04 -0.51 -8.84
N ASP A 45 30.20 -0.56 -7.52
CA ASP A 45 31.48 -0.83 -6.86
C ASP A 45 31.59 -2.34 -6.53
N PRO A 46 32.73 -3.00 -6.80
CA PRO A 46 32.97 -4.39 -6.42
C PRO A 46 32.59 -4.75 -4.97
N GLY A 47 32.75 -3.84 -4.00
CA GLY A 47 32.32 -4.06 -2.61
C GLY A 47 30.80 -4.20 -2.46
N SER A 48 30.03 -3.45 -3.26
CA SER A 48 28.57 -3.49 -3.29
C SER A 48 28.03 -4.80 -3.89
N LEU A 49 28.79 -5.43 -4.79
CA LEU A 49 28.41 -6.71 -5.39
C LEU A 49 28.44 -7.87 -4.41
N SER A 50 29.35 -7.85 -3.43
CA SER A 50 29.39 -8.91 -2.42
C SER A 50 28.14 -8.86 -1.54
N SER A 51 27.82 -7.68 -1.01
CA SER A 51 26.62 -7.46 -0.19
C SER A 51 25.34 -7.78 -0.96
N LEU A 52 25.26 -7.39 -2.24
CA LEU A 52 24.15 -7.75 -3.11
C LEU A 52 24.02 -9.27 -3.31
N GLY A 53 25.14 -9.95 -3.55
CA GLY A 53 25.18 -11.41 -3.69
C GLY A 53 24.67 -12.13 -2.45
N ASP A 54 25.06 -11.65 -1.27
CA ASP A 54 24.62 -12.21 0.00
C ASP A 54 23.11 -12.00 0.22
N ALA A 55 22.59 -10.81 -0.09
CA ALA A 55 21.17 -10.52 0.00
C ALA A 55 20.32 -11.36 -0.98
N LEU A 56 20.78 -11.53 -2.23
CA LEU A 56 20.10 -12.39 -3.20
C LEU A 56 20.17 -13.87 -2.81
N CYS A 57 21.29 -14.34 -2.27
CA CYS A 57 21.40 -15.72 -1.76
C CYS A 57 20.48 -15.93 -0.56
N ALA A 58 20.36 -14.94 0.32
CA ALA A 58 19.41 -14.94 1.42
C ALA A 58 17.95 -15.00 0.91
N CYS A 59 17.62 -14.23 -0.13
CA CYS A 59 16.32 -14.27 -0.80
C CYS A 59 16.02 -15.64 -1.41
N ARG A 60 16.97 -16.24 -2.12
CA ARG A 60 16.86 -17.60 -2.68
C ARG A 60 16.63 -18.63 -1.59
N ASP A 61 17.44 -18.57 -0.52
CA ASP A 61 17.34 -19.52 0.59
C ASP A 61 15.98 -19.36 1.31
N TYR A 62 15.51 -18.13 1.51
CA TYR A 62 14.18 -17.85 2.06
C TYR A 62 13.07 -18.45 1.20
N LEU A 63 13.05 -18.19 -0.12
CA LEU A 63 12.06 -18.78 -1.03
C LEU A 63 12.10 -20.31 -1.02
N SER A 64 13.29 -20.89 -0.96
CA SER A 64 13.48 -22.35 -0.95
C SER A 64 12.75 -23.02 0.22
N LEU A 65 12.69 -22.38 1.39
CA LEU A 65 11.99 -22.90 2.58
C LEU A 65 10.51 -23.20 2.33
N TYR A 66 9.90 -22.53 1.36
CA TYR A 66 8.47 -22.60 1.10
C TYR A 66 8.11 -23.41 -0.14
N GLY A 67 9.11 -23.89 -0.89
CA GLY A 67 8.91 -24.64 -2.13
C GLY A 67 8.50 -26.09 -1.90
N ALA A 68 8.03 -26.74 -2.96
CA ALA A 68 7.77 -28.17 -2.93
C ALA A 68 9.09 -28.95 -2.71
N PRO A 69 9.18 -29.80 -1.67
CA PRO A 69 10.41 -30.51 -1.34
C PRO A 69 10.72 -31.61 -2.36
N ARG A 70 12.00 -31.78 -2.69
CA ARG A 70 12.57 -32.85 -3.51
C ARG A 70 13.35 -33.81 -2.64
N TYR A 71 12.65 -34.81 -2.09
CA TYR A 71 13.26 -35.78 -1.19
C TYR A 71 14.22 -36.72 -1.91
N VAL A 72 15.47 -36.73 -1.46
CA VAL A 72 16.52 -37.66 -1.88
C VAL A 72 17.16 -38.29 -0.66
N GLN A 73 17.78 -39.46 -0.84
CA GLN A 73 18.68 -40.01 0.18
C GLN A 73 20.03 -39.28 0.08
N TYR A 74 20.60 -38.88 1.21
CA TYR A 74 21.88 -38.18 1.26
C TYR A 74 22.64 -38.49 2.54
N ASP A 75 23.97 -38.35 2.46
CA ASP A 75 24.88 -38.32 3.62
C ASP A 75 24.87 -36.90 4.22
N PRO A 76 24.32 -36.70 5.44
CA PRO A 76 24.28 -35.40 6.08
C PRO A 76 25.67 -34.80 6.26
N ARG A 77 26.68 -35.60 6.62
CA ARG A 77 28.03 -35.10 6.86
C ARG A 77 28.60 -34.49 5.58
N ALA A 78 28.57 -35.23 4.47
CA ALA A 78 29.12 -34.77 3.21
C ALA A 78 28.39 -33.50 2.69
N VAL A 79 27.06 -33.53 2.69
CA VAL A 79 26.23 -32.42 2.18
C VAL A 79 26.39 -31.16 3.01
N LEU A 80 26.34 -31.29 4.34
CA LEU A 80 26.38 -30.14 5.23
C LEU A 80 27.79 -29.53 5.28
N THR A 81 28.83 -30.35 5.32
CA THR A 81 30.21 -29.84 5.25
C THR A 81 30.41 -29.02 3.98
N ALA A 82 30.01 -29.55 2.81
CA ALA A 82 30.11 -28.84 1.54
C ALA A 82 29.28 -27.54 1.51
N ALA A 83 28.09 -27.54 2.09
CA ALA A 83 27.23 -26.35 2.16
C ALA A 83 27.78 -25.24 3.08
N LEU A 84 28.69 -25.59 3.98
CA LEU A 84 29.30 -24.71 4.98
C LEU A 84 30.71 -24.25 4.61
N GLU A 85 31.33 -24.81 3.56
CA GLU A 85 32.68 -24.43 3.09
C GLU A 85 32.82 -22.91 2.85
N GLY A 86 31.76 -22.25 2.37
CA GLY A 86 31.75 -20.80 2.15
C GLY A 86 31.76 -19.93 3.42
N TYR A 87 31.69 -20.54 4.61
CA TYR A 87 31.69 -19.86 5.91
C TYR A 87 32.88 -20.27 6.79
N ALA A 88 33.91 -20.92 6.22
CA ALA A 88 34.99 -21.54 6.99
C ALA A 88 35.75 -20.59 7.92
N ASP A 89 35.78 -19.29 7.62
CA ASP A 89 36.44 -18.28 8.45
C ASP A 89 35.67 -17.96 9.74
N ASP A 90 34.36 -18.18 9.76
CA ASP A 90 33.45 -17.80 10.85
C ASP A 90 32.69 -18.99 11.46
N VAL A 91 32.79 -20.17 10.85
CA VAL A 91 32.03 -21.37 11.25
C VAL A 91 33.00 -22.53 11.48
N MET A 92 33.05 -23.02 12.71
CA MET A 92 33.75 -24.25 13.05
C MET A 92 32.80 -25.43 12.85
N VAL A 93 33.17 -26.37 11.97
CA VAL A 93 32.38 -27.57 11.69
C VAL A 93 33.08 -28.79 12.32
N ASP A 94 32.41 -29.43 13.28
CA ASP A 94 32.77 -30.76 13.78
C ASP A 94 31.77 -31.78 13.27
N ALA A 95 32.23 -32.84 12.60
CA ALA A 95 31.34 -33.73 11.88
C ALA A 95 31.73 -35.21 12.04
N GLU A 96 30.95 -35.90 12.88
CA GLU A 96 31.03 -37.34 13.05
C GLU A 96 30.34 -38.09 11.88
N PRO A 97 30.73 -39.34 11.59
CA PRO A 97 29.95 -40.19 10.70
C PRO A 97 28.55 -40.44 11.27
N VAL A 98 27.51 -40.16 10.48
CA VAL A 98 26.11 -40.39 10.83
C VAL A 98 25.41 -41.20 9.74
N ARG A 99 24.27 -41.83 10.06
CA ARG A 99 23.47 -42.55 9.06
C ARG A 99 22.88 -41.62 7.99
N ASP A 100 22.72 -42.15 6.79
CA ASP A 100 22.01 -41.49 5.69
C ASP A 100 20.59 -41.06 6.10
N CYS A 101 20.16 -39.92 5.56
CA CYS A 101 18.84 -39.36 5.77
C CYS A 101 18.07 -39.22 4.45
N VAL A 102 16.75 -39.06 4.56
CA VAL A 102 15.88 -38.71 3.42
C VAL A 102 15.32 -37.32 3.66
N GLY A 103 15.52 -36.41 2.72
CA GLY A 103 15.16 -35.01 2.85
C GLY A 103 15.42 -34.22 1.57
N ASP A 104 14.96 -32.97 1.54
CA ASP A 104 15.33 -31.99 0.53
C ASP A 104 16.63 -31.30 0.95
N VAL A 105 17.73 -31.69 0.30
CA VAL A 105 19.07 -31.16 0.57
C VAL A 105 19.12 -29.64 0.45
N ALA A 106 18.45 -29.05 -0.54
CA ALA A 106 18.50 -27.61 -0.76
C ALA A 106 17.79 -26.86 0.38
N GLN A 107 16.62 -27.35 0.82
CA GLN A 107 15.87 -26.75 1.94
C GLN A 107 16.56 -26.95 3.29
N VAL A 108 17.14 -28.12 3.53
CA VAL A 108 17.93 -28.40 4.75
C VAL A 108 19.09 -27.41 4.84
N CYS A 109 19.88 -27.27 3.77
CA CYS A 109 20.99 -26.32 3.75
C CYS A 109 20.52 -24.87 3.83
N ALA A 110 19.38 -24.52 3.23
CA ALA A 110 18.79 -23.18 3.34
C ALA A 110 18.42 -22.83 4.79
N CYS A 111 17.80 -23.76 5.55
CA CYS A 111 17.48 -23.57 6.97
C CYS A 111 18.74 -23.26 7.79
N LEU A 112 19.82 -24.04 7.59
CA LEU A 112 21.05 -23.87 8.35
C LEU A 112 21.76 -22.54 7.98
N ARG A 113 21.87 -22.20 6.69
CA ARG A 113 22.44 -20.92 6.26
C ARG A 113 21.68 -19.72 6.80
N LEU A 114 20.35 -19.80 6.89
CA LEU A 114 19.49 -18.76 7.48
C LEU A 114 19.89 -18.48 8.93
N VAL A 115 20.09 -19.53 9.72
CA VAL A 115 20.49 -19.46 11.13
C VAL A 115 21.92 -18.94 11.28
N ILE A 116 22.87 -19.46 10.49
CA ILE A 116 24.28 -19.02 10.50
C ILE A 116 24.37 -17.51 10.24
N ARG A 117 23.76 -17.03 9.16
CA ARG A 117 23.80 -15.60 8.80
C ARG A 117 23.22 -14.69 9.89
N THR A 118 22.22 -15.16 10.62
CA THR A 118 21.67 -14.39 11.75
C THR A 118 22.61 -14.39 12.94
N ALA A 119 23.18 -15.55 13.29
CA ALA A 119 24.11 -15.67 14.42
C ALA A 119 25.36 -14.80 14.23
N MET A 120 25.92 -14.79 13.02
CA MET A 120 27.10 -13.98 12.66
C MET A 120 26.86 -12.47 12.80
N ARG A 121 25.63 -11.99 12.63
CA ARG A 121 25.29 -10.56 12.76
C ARG A 121 25.15 -10.08 14.20
N GLY A 122 24.73 -10.96 15.10
CA GLY A 122 24.36 -10.57 16.46
C GLY A 122 25.52 -10.48 17.44
N SER A 123 26.65 -11.11 17.16
CA SER A 123 27.58 -11.49 18.24
C SER A 123 29.06 -11.28 17.98
N GLY A 124 29.50 -11.10 16.73
CA GLY A 124 30.93 -11.03 16.39
C GLY A 124 31.73 -12.28 16.77
N SER A 125 31.06 -13.33 17.24
CA SER A 125 31.60 -14.63 17.59
C SER A 125 31.29 -15.65 16.50
N GLY A 126 32.18 -16.62 16.34
CA GLY A 126 31.98 -17.72 15.40
C GLY A 126 30.78 -18.60 15.76
N VAL A 127 30.31 -19.38 14.81
CA VAL A 127 29.27 -20.40 15.02
C VAL A 127 29.92 -21.78 15.02
N ILE A 128 29.59 -22.58 16.02
CA ILE A 128 30.01 -23.99 16.07
C ILE A 128 28.86 -24.84 15.55
N VAL A 129 29.15 -25.67 14.55
CA VAL A 129 28.21 -26.62 13.95
C VAL A 129 28.72 -28.03 14.19
N GLU A 130 27.96 -28.82 14.94
CA GLU A 130 28.29 -30.20 15.27
C GLU A 130 27.32 -31.16 14.57
N ILE A 131 27.82 -32.16 13.86
CA ILE A 131 27.03 -33.21 13.21
C ILE A 131 27.30 -34.52 13.95
N PHE A 132 26.27 -35.11 14.55
CA PHE A 132 26.37 -36.31 15.40
C PHE A 132 25.08 -37.14 15.38
N GLU A 133 25.09 -38.31 16.02
CA GLU A 133 23.92 -39.20 16.12
C GLU A 133 23.42 -39.33 17.55
N GLU A 134 22.14 -39.02 17.80
CA GLU A 134 21.49 -39.17 19.10
C GLU A 134 20.41 -40.26 19.02
N GLY A 135 20.66 -41.43 19.60
CA GLY A 135 19.67 -42.52 19.65
C GLY A 135 19.15 -42.95 18.27
N GLU A 136 20.07 -43.11 17.31
CA GLU A 136 19.80 -43.43 15.89
C GLU A 136 19.20 -42.31 15.04
N VAL A 137 19.17 -41.09 15.56
CA VAL A 137 18.70 -39.90 14.83
C VAL A 137 19.91 -39.01 14.53
N PRO A 138 20.27 -38.82 13.25
CA PRO A 138 21.25 -37.80 12.88
C PRO A 138 20.76 -36.41 13.29
N CYS A 139 21.66 -35.65 13.88
CA CYS A 139 21.43 -34.33 14.44
C CYS A 139 22.47 -33.33 13.92
N VAL A 140 22.06 -32.06 13.79
CA VAL A 140 22.97 -30.92 13.66
C VAL A 140 22.75 -30.02 14.86
N ALA A 141 23.76 -29.85 15.72
CA ALA A 141 23.72 -28.79 16.73
C ALA A 141 24.41 -27.54 16.19
N MET A 142 23.84 -26.40 16.51
CA MET A 142 24.41 -25.09 16.23
C MET A 142 24.47 -24.29 17.52
N SER A 143 25.66 -23.84 17.90
CA SER A 143 25.87 -23.01 19.09
C SER A 143 26.76 -21.82 18.76
N GLY A 144 26.60 -20.71 19.49
CA GLY A 144 27.52 -19.59 19.40
C GLY A 144 28.82 -19.90 20.14
N ASP A 145 29.95 -19.48 19.59
CA ASP A 145 31.22 -19.52 20.30
C ASP A 145 31.24 -18.42 21.39
N GLY A 146 31.24 -18.80 22.66
CA GLY A 146 31.19 -17.86 23.79
C GLY A 146 29.77 -17.50 24.27
N PRO A 147 29.52 -16.27 24.78
CA PRO A 147 28.24 -15.89 25.40
C PRO A 147 27.11 -15.62 24.40
N ALA A 148 27.36 -15.80 23.11
CA ALA A 148 26.39 -15.58 22.05
C ALA A 148 25.28 -16.63 22.09
N GLU A 149 24.03 -16.18 22.22
CA GLU A 149 22.87 -17.05 22.17
C GLU A 149 22.21 -17.01 20.79
N ILE A 150 22.06 -18.18 20.17
CA ILE A 150 21.19 -18.38 19.00
C ILE A 150 19.76 -18.60 19.53
N ARG A 151 19.21 -17.55 20.16
CA ARG A 151 17.86 -17.57 20.73
C ARG A 151 17.10 -16.35 20.24
N GLY A 152 16.34 -16.52 19.16
CA GLY A 152 15.50 -15.44 18.65
C GLY A 152 14.98 -15.71 17.25
N ASP A 153 14.27 -14.71 16.74
CA ASP A 153 13.80 -14.71 15.36
C ASP A 153 14.99 -14.59 14.41
N VAL A 154 14.93 -15.34 13.31
CA VAL A 154 16.01 -15.39 12.33
C VAL A 154 15.86 -14.23 11.36
N SER A 155 16.79 -13.27 11.40
CA SER A 155 16.71 -12.00 10.67
C SER A 155 17.70 -11.96 9.51
N LEU A 156 17.18 -11.85 8.30
CA LEU A 156 17.97 -11.64 7.09
C LEU A 156 17.77 -10.21 6.58
N GLU A 157 18.82 -9.67 5.95
CA GLU A 157 18.77 -8.28 5.48
C GLU A 157 17.74 -8.16 4.36
N GLY A 158 16.86 -7.16 4.49
CA GLY A 158 15.81 -6.90 3.51
C GLY A 158 14.65 -7.90 3.52
N LEU A 159 14.68 -8.96 4.33
CA LEU A 159 13.63 -9.97 4.41
C LEU A 159 12.91 -9.94 5.77
N PRO A 160 11.68 -10.49 5.85
CA PRO A 160 10.99 -10.68 7.13
C PRO A 160 11.76 -11.63 8.05
N GLU A 161 11.60 -11.43 9.35
CA GLU A 161 12.11 -12.34 10.37
C GLU A 161 11.35 -13.68 10.33
N VAL A 162 12.09 -14.78 10.44
CA VAL A 162 11.51 -16.13 10.54
C VAL A 162 11.50 -16.56 12.00
N SER A 163 10.33 -16.75 12.56
CA SER A 163 10.19 -17.21 13.95
C SER A 163 10.74 -18.63 14.15
N PRO A 164 11.18 -19.01 15.37
CA PRO A 164 11.61 -20.38 15.66
C PRO A 164 10.57 -21.44 15.34
N ASP A 165 9.28 -21.14 15.55
CA ASP A 165 8.18 -22.05 15.23
C ASP A 165 8.04 -22.25 13.73
N GLU A 166 8.17 -21.16 12.96
CA GLU A 166 8.15 -21.24 11.50
C GLU A 166 9.38 -21.99 10.98
N LEU A 167 10.58 -21.67 11.46
CA LEU A 167 11.80 -22.40 11.13
C LEU A 167 11.64 -23.90 11.42
N GLY A 168 11.06 -24.25 12.58
CA GLY A 168 10.76 -25.63 12.96
C GLY A 168 9.79 -26.31 12.00
N ALA A 169 8.77 -25.60 11.52
CA ALA A 169 7.84 -26.10 10.53
C ALA A 169 8.51 -26.33 9.16
N ARG A 170 9.35 -25.38 8.70
CA ARG A 170 10.12 -25.52 7.45
C ARG A 170 11.17 -26.61 7.52
N TRP A 171 11.83 -26.76 8.66
CA TRP A 171 12.72 -27.88 8.92
C TRP A 171 12.00 -29.23 8.86
N THR A 172 10.80 -29.31 9.46
CA THR A 172 9.96 -30.51 9.41
C THR A 172 9.61 -30.89 7.97
N LEU A 173 9.30 -29.90 7.12
CA LEU A 173 9.06 -30.09 5.69
C LEU A 173 10.33 -30.61 4.99
N ALA A 174 11.46 -29.92 5.17
CA ALA A 174 12.72 -30.26 4.52
C ALA A 174 13.21 -31.68 4.85
N THR A 175 12.97 -32.17 6.07
CA THR A 175 13.48 -33.45 6.58
C THR A 175 12.44 -34.56 6.66
N ARG A 176 11.25 -34.35 6.07
CA ARG A 176 10.14 -35.33 6.11
C ARG A 176 9.79 -35.78 7.54
N GLY A 177 9.72 -34.83 8.47
CA GLY A 177 9.23 -35.08 9.83
C GLY A 177 10.21 -34.83 10.98
N GLY A 178 11.40 -34.30 10.71
CA GLY A 178 12.36 -33.85 11.72
C GLY A 178 11.84 -32.69 12.59
N ARG A 179 12.66 -32.21 13.51
CA ARG A 179 12.29 -31.09 14.41
C ARG A 179 13.49 -30.26 14.82
N VAL A 180 13.23 -29.05 15.28
CA VAL A 180 14.20 -28.15 15.89
C VAL A 180 13.91 -28.07 17.39
N ASP A 181 14.92 -28.35 18.20
CA ASP A 181 14.88 -28.26 19.65
C ASP A 181 15.80 -27.10 20.10
N THR A 182 15.41 -26.34 21.11
CA THR A 182 16.30 -25.35 21.76
C THR A 182 17.15 -26.04 22.82
N ALA A 183 18.47 -25.85 22.79
CA ALA A 183 19.38 -26.50 23.73
C ALA A 183 20.47 -25.51 24.18
N GLY A 184 20.45 -25.11 25.45
CA GLY A 184 21.42 -24.13 25.96
C GLY A 184 21.43 -22.86 25.10
N SER A 185 22.61 -22.36 24.73
CA SER A 185 22.81 -21.19 23.86
C SER A 185 22.53 -21.45 22.37
N GLY A 186 22.05 -22.64 21.98
CA GLY A 186 21.97 -23.08 20.60
C GLY A 186 20.66 -23.74 20.17
N LEU A 187 20.68 -24.26 18.94
CA LEU A 187 19.59 -24.99 18.31
C LEU A 187 20.08 -26.40 17.91
N VAL A 188 19.24 -27.41 18.10
CA VAL A 188 19.51 -28.79 17.68
C VAL A 188 18.47 -29.21 16.65
N PHE A 189 18.93 -29.49 15.45
CA PHE A 189 18.16 -29.88 14.29
C PHE A 189 18.20 -31.39 14.12
N ARG A 190 17.09 -32.08 14.40
CA ARG A 190 16.97 -33.52 14.18
C ARG A 190 16.54 -33.80 12.75
N LEU A 191 17.32 -34.57 12.00
CA LEU A 191 17.06 -34.84 10.57
C LEU A 191 15.99 -35.91 10.32
N LYS A 192 15.53 -36.59 11.36
CA LYS A 192 14.52 -37.66 11.27
C LYS A 192 13.46 -37.49 12.34
N GLY A 193 12.21 -37.80 12.00
CA GLY A 193 11.10 -37.81 12.95
C GLY A 193 9.77 -38.17 12.31
N VAL A 194 8.69 -38.01 13.07
CA VAL A 194 7.32 -38.40 12.71
C VAL A 194 6.33 -37.23 12.71
N ARG A 195 6.83 -35.99 12.72
CA ARG A 195 5.97 -34.80 12.69
C ARG A 195 5.29 -34.67 11.33
N MET A 196 4.04 -34.22 11.32
CA MET A 196 3.37 -33.87 10.07
C MET A 196 4.01 -32.61 9.50
N ALA A 197 4.51 -32.71 8.27
CA ALA A 197 5.06 -31.57 7.55
C ALA A 197 3.93 -30.58 7.18
N PRO A 198 4.19 -29.26 7.24
CA PRO A 198 3.29 -28.27 6.66
C PRO A 198 3.19 -28.45 5.13
N LEU A 199 2.20 -27.83 4.51
CA LEU A 199 2.13 -27.77 3.06
C LEU A 199 3.16 -26.77 2.51
N ALA A 200 3.75 -27.12 1.36
CA ALA A 200 4.49 -26.18 0.53
C ALA A 200 3.54 -25.11 -0.05
N VAL A 201 4.09 -23.96 -0.41
CA VAL A 201 3.35 -22.88 -1.06
C VAL A 201 3.38 -23.12 -2.57
N PRO A 202 2.25 -23.43 -3.23
CA PRO A 202 2.24 -23.78 -4.64
C PRO A 202 2.55 -22.57 -5.52
N GLY A 203 3.33 -22.75 -6.58
CA GLY A 203 3.55 -21.72 -7.60
C GLY A 203 4.72 -20.77 -7.33
N ILE A 204 5.53 -21.04 -6.32
CA ILE A 204 6.73 -20.24 -6.03
C ILE A 204 7.94 -20.63 -6.91
N GLU A 205 7.89 -21.83 -7.52
CA GLU A 205 9.02 -22.41 -8.25
C GLU A 205 9.52 -21.52 -9.40
N PRO A 206 8.65 -20.84 -10.19
CA PRO A 206 9.11 -19.88 -11.20
C PRO A 206 9.91 -18.72 -10.60
N LEU A 207 9.44 -18.16 -9.47
CA LEU A 207 10.12 -17.06 -8.78
C LEU A 207 11.48 -17.53 -8.23
N LEU A 208 11.49 -18.67 -7.53
CA LEU A 208 12.73 -19.27 -7.00
C LEU A 208 13.74 -19.55 -8.13
N GLY A 209 13.28 -20.05 -9.28
CA GLY A 209 14.13 -20.30 -10.44
C GLY A 209 14.81 -19.03 -10.95
N ARG A 210 14.07 -17.92 -11.07
CA ARG A 210 14.61 -16.62 -11.51
C ARG A 210 15.58 -16.01 -10.51
N VAL A 211 15.27 -16.07 -9.23
CA VAL A 211 16.19 -15.59 -8.17
C VAL A 211 17.46 -16.44 -8.15
N SER A 212 17.36 -17.76 -8.33
CA SER A 212 18.52 -18.65 -8.40
C SER A 212 19.41 -18.32 -9.61
N GLU A 213 18.80 -18.13 -10.80
CA GLU A 213 19.52 -17.72 -12.02
C GLU A 213 20.23 -16.36 -11.81
N GLY A 214 19.57 -15.39 -11.18
CA GLY A 214 20.16 -14.10 -10.83
C GLY A 214 21.36 -14.23 -9.89
N CYS A 215 21.24 -15.05 -8.84
CA CYS A 215 22.33 -15.35 -7.90
C CYS A 215 23.56 -15.95 -8.60
N GLU A 216 23.36 -16.97 -9.42
CA GLU A 216 24.45 -17.71 -10.07
C GLU A 216 25.23 -16.84 -11.05
N ARG A 217 24.52 -15.96 -11.76
CA ARG A 217 25.11 -15.11 -12.81
C ARG A 217 25.65 -13.78 -12.32
N LEU A 218 25.33 -13.38 -11.09
CA LEU A 218 25.63 -12.04 -10.58
C LEU A 218 27.09 -11.62 -10.79
N ARG A 219 28.04 -12.54 -10.54
CA ARG A 219 29.48 -12.24 -10.60
C ARG A 219 30.07 -12.37 -12.01
N SER A 220 29.57 -13.30 -12.82
CA SER A 220 30.16 -13.62 -14.12
C SER A 220 29.48 -12.92 -15.29
N GLU A 221 28.17 -12.69 -15.19
CA GLU A 221 27.30 -12.24 -16.29
C GLU A 221 26.21 -11.29 -15.76
N PRO A 222 26.58 -10.08 -15.29
CA PRO A 222 25.67 -9.16 -14.58
C PRO A 222 24.46 -8.74 -15.41
N ASP A 223 24.61 -8.54 -16.72
CA ASP A 223 23.49 -8.22 -17.61
C ASP A 223 22.45 -9.35 -17.63
N LYS A 224 22.91 -10.60 -17.62
CA LYS A 224 22.02 -11.76 -17.55
C LYS A 224 21.41 -11.93 -16.16
N ALA A 225 22.13 -11.55 -15.11
CA ALA A 225 21.57 -11.49 -13.76
C ALA A 225 20.45 -10.45 -13.69
N LEU A 226 20.64 -9.26 -14.26
CA LEU A 226 19.62 -8.21 -14.33
C LEU A 226 18.35 -8.70 -15.03
N VAL A 227 18.48 -9.35 -16.20
CA VAL A 227 17.34 -9.94 -16.92
C VAL A 227 16.58 -10.96 -16.05
N ALA A 228 17.30 -11.79 -15.29
CA ALA A 228 16.67 -12.75 -14.38
C ALA A 228 15.94 -12.06 -13.21
N ILE A 229 16.52 -11.00 -12.65
CA ILE A 229 15.91 -10.19 -11.58
C ILE A 229 14.67 -9.44 -12.09
N GLU A 230 14.71 -8.87 -13.29
CA GLU A 230 13.55 -8.24 -13.93
C GLU A 230 12.42 -9.26 -14.15
N ALA A 231 12.75 -10.46 -14.66
CA ALA A 231 11.77 -11.54 -14.80
C ALA A 231 11.21 -12.02 -13.44
N ALA A 232 11.99 -11.97 -12.36
CA ALA A 232 11.51 -12.25 -11.01
C ALA A 232 10.52 -11.17 -10.53
N LEU A 233 10.83 -9.90 -10.77
CA LEU A 233 9.95 -8.77 -10.45
C LEU A 233 8.66 -8.81 -11.27
N ASP A 234 8.69 -9.24 -12.53
CA ASP A 234 7.49 -9.45 -13.35
C ASP A 234 6.56 -10.52 -12.75
N ILE A 235 7.11 -11.57 -12.13
CA ILE A 235 6.31 -12.59 -11.44
C ILE A 235 5.66 -12.01 -10.18
N VAL A 236 6.40 -11.22 -9.40
CA VAL A 236 5.89 -10.49 -8.23
C VAL A 236 4.76 -9.55 -8.65
N ASP A 237 4.96 -8.83 -9.75
CA ASP A 237 4.00 -7.90 -10.33
C ASP A 237 2.75 -8.57 -10.87
N GLY A 238 2.90 -9.74 -11.49
CA GLY A 238 1.78 -10.54 -12.00
C GLY A 238 0.80 -10.98 -10.91
N GLN A 239 1.19 -10.92 -9.63
CA GLN A 239 0.27 -11.14 -8.51
C GLN A 239 -0.61 -9.93 -8.19
N SER A 240 -0.20 -8.73 -8.64
CA SER A 240 -0.92 -7.49 -8.33
C SER A 240 -2.17 -7.35 -9.19
N ARG A 241 -3.25 -6.85 -8.59
CA ARG A 241 -4.41 -6.42 -9.36
C ARG A 241 -4.09 -5.18 -10.21
N GLY A 242 -4.88 -4.97 -11.27
CA GLY A 242 -4.83 -3.76 -12.08
C GLY A 242 -5.09 -2.50 -11.24
N LYS A 243 -4.81 -1.32 -11.82
CA LYS A 243 -5.06 -0.06 -11.14
C LYS A 243 -6.55 0.12 -10.88
N GLU A 244 -6.91 0.46 -9.65
CA GLU A 244 -8.28 0.72 -9.25
C GLU A 244 -8.36 1.93 -8.30
N PRO A 245 -9.53 2.57 -8.14
CA PRO A 245 -9.65 3.64 -7.16
C PRO A 245 -9.46 3.09 -5.73
N GLY A 246 -8.44 3.61 -5.04
CA GLY A 246 -8.10 3.25 -3.66
C GLY A 246 -8.29 4.40 -2.68
N ASP A 247 -8.57 4.04 -1.42
CA ASP A 247 -8.55 4.95 -0.27
C ASP A 247 -7.26 4.72 0.52
N LEU A 248 -6.35 5.70 0.51
CA LEU A 248 -5.06 5.59 1.18
C LEU A 248 -5.17 5.51 2.70
N ASN A 249 -6.19 6.13 3.31
CA ASN A 249 -6.37 6.08 4.75
C ASN A 249 -6.74 4.66 5.19
N VAL A 250 -7.57 3.99 4.38
CA VAL A 250 -7.92 2.58 4.60
C VAL A 250 -6.69 1.69 4.45
N LEU A 251 -5.91 1.85 3.37
CA LEU A 251 -4.70 1.03 3.14
C LEU A 251 -3.65 1.23 4.25
N TRP A 252 -3.46 2.47 4.72
CA TRP A 252 -2.60 2.76 5.87
C TRP A 252 -3.08 2.05 7.14
N ALA A 253 -4.38 2.13 7.45
CA ALA A 253 -4.95 1.48 8.62
C ALA A 253 -4.83 -0.05 8.55
N GLU A 254 -5.03 -0.66 7.38
CA GLU A 254 -4.87 -2.09 7.14
C GLU A 254 -3.41 -2.54 7.33
N ALA A 255 -2.46 -1.76 6.79
CA ALA A 255 -1.03 -2.01 6.99
C ALA A 255 -0.64 -1.89 8.47
N ALA A 256 -1.11 -0.83 9.16
CA ALA A 256 -0.84 -0.62 10.58
C ALA A 256 -1.39 -1.75 11.45
N ALA A 257 -2.61 -2.22 11.16
CA ALA A 257 -3.21 -3.34 11.87
C ALA A 257 -2.41 -4.64 11.67
N THR A 258 -1.90 -4.87 10.47
CA THR A 258 -1.10 -6.06 10.13
C THR A 258 0.26 -6.04 10.85
N SER A 259 0.90 -4.86 10.96
CA SER A 259 2.21 -4.69 11.58
C SER A 259 2.15 -4.42 13.10
N ALA A 260 0.96 -4.38 13.70
CA ALA A 260 0.78 -3.97 15.09
C ALA A 260 1.57 -4.81 16.10
N LYS A 261 1.69 -6.12 15.88
CA LYS A 261 2.46 -7.02 16.76
C LYS A 261 3.95 -6.70 16.75
N ASP A 262 4.51 -6.45 15.57
CA ASP A 262 5.95 -6.20 15.39
C ASP A 262 6.34 -4.84 15.99
N LEU A 263 5.48 -3.83 15.78
CA LEU A 263 5.66 -2.50 16.38
C LEU A 263 5.55 -2.57 17.91
N ALA A 264 4.57 -3.30 18.44
CA ALA A 264 4.37 -3.47 19.88
C ALA A 264 5.58 -4.17 20.55
N ARG A 265 6.17 -5.18 19.90
CA ARG A 265 7.36 -5.88 20.41
C ARG A 265 8.54 -4.93 20.65
N LYS A 266 8.70 -3.88 19.83
CA LYS A 266 9.71 -2.83 20.01
C LYS A 266 9.18 -1.57 20.73
N SER A 267 7.94 -1.60 21.24
CA SER A 267 7.29 -0.42 21.85
C SER A 267 7.33 0.81 20.93
N ILE A 268 7.24 0.62 19.61
CA ILE A 268 7.23 1.71 18.64
C ILE A 268 5.82 2.33 18.62
N ARG A 269 5.73 3.63 18.83
CA ARG A 269 4.47 4.39 18.80
C ARG A 269 4.09 4.73 17.36
N LEU A 270 2.79 4.79 17.11
CA LEU A 270 2.22 5.17 15.83
C LEU A 270 1.33 6.39 15.98
N ASP A 271 1.67 7.47 15.28
CA ASP A 271 0.88 8.69 15.19
C ASP A 271 0.48 8.93 13.74
N SER A 272 -0.79 9.26 13.47
CA SER A 272 -1.27 9.50 12.11
C SER A 272 -2.14 10.76 12.04
N LEU A 273 -1.79 11.65 11.12
CA LEU A 273 -2.55 12.85 10.78
C LEU A 273 -3.00 12.74 9.32
N CYS A 274 -4.16 12.13 9.13
CA CYS A 274 -4.75 11.93 7.81
C CYS A 274 -5.88 12.94 7.59
N VAL A 275 -5.90 13.57 6.41
CA VAL A 275 -7.09 14.32 5.97
C VAL A 275 -8.27 13.34 5.85
N SER A 276 -9.39 13.65 6.49
CA SER A 276 -10.54 12.74 6.62
C SER A 276 -11.18 12.37 5.27
N GLU A 277 -11.04 13.24 4.26
CA GLU A 277 -11.63 13.07 2.94
C GLU A 277 -10.56 13.21 1.85
N LEU A 278 -9.84 12.13 1.58
CA LEU A 278 -8.98 12.04 0.41
C LEU A 278 -9.79 11.64 -0.82
N PRO A 279 -9.52 12.21 -2.00
CA PRO A 279 -10.12 11.71 -3.23
C PRO A 279 -9.63 10.29 -3.51
N PRO A 280 -10.47 9.40 -4.07
CA PRO A 280 -10.01 8.10 -4.49
C PRO A 280 -9.02 8.25 -5.65
N ILE A 281 -7.80 7.78 -5.44
CA ILE A 281 -6.72 7.81 -6.43
C ILE A 281 -6.62 6.45 -7.12
N GLU A 282 -6.34 6.47 -8.41
CA GLU A 282 -6.05 5.28 -9.19
C GLU A 282 -4.67 4.72 -8.81
N MET A 283 -4.64 3.51 -8.26
CA MET A 283 -3.41 2.88 -7.76
C MET A 283 -3.48 1.35 -7.83
N HIS A 284 -2.32 0.70 -7.78
CA HIS A 284 -2.22 -0.72 -7.44
C HIS A 284 -2.32 -0.84 -5.92
N ARG A 285 -3.52 -1.19 -5.41
CA ARG A 285 -3.78 -1.23 -3.96
C ARG A 285 -2.80 -2.12 -3.21
N ASP A 286 -2.49 -3.30 -3.75
CA ASP A 286 -1.57 -4.26 -3.12
C ASP A 286 -0.17 -3.66 -2.98
N GLN A 287 0.33 -2.95 -3.99
CA GLN A 287 1.66 -2.32 -3.98
C GLN A 287 1.72 -1.11 -3.02
N ILE A 288 0.66 -0.31 -2.95
CA ILE A 288 0.58 0.79 -1.98
C ILE A 288 0.43 0.25 -0.54
N GLY A 289 -0.31 -0.84 -0.35
CA GLY A 289 -0.36 -1.57 0.91
C GLY A 289 1.03 -2.09 1.31
N ALA A 290 1.76 -2.71 0.37
CA ALA A 290 3.13 -3.17 0.56
C ALA A 290 4.10 -2.01 0.88
N PHE A 291 3.93 -0.84 0.24
CA PHE A 291 4.67 0.38 0.57
C PHE A 291 4.47 0.78 2.03
N PHE A 292 3.22 0.85 2.51
CA PHE A 292 2.94 1.17 3.92
C PHE A 292 3.48 0.11 4.90
N LYS A 293 3.30 -1.18 4.61
CA LYS A 293 3.93 -2.27 5.38
C LYS A 293 5.46 -2.14 5.39
N GLY A 294 6.03 -1.74 4.26
CA GLY A 294 7.46 -1.49 4.11
C GLY A 294 7.94 -0.35 5.00
N ILE A 295 7.15 0.71 5.21
CA ILE A 295 7.46 1.78 6.18
C ILE A 295 7.55 1.19 7.60
N PHE A 296 6.63 0.32 8.00
CA PHE A 296 6.68 -0.32 9.33
C PHE A 296 7.84 -1.28 9.48
N ARG A 297 8.12 -2.10 8.47
CA ARG A 297 9.31 -2.96 8.45
C ARG A 297 10.59 -2.13 8.53
N TYR A 298 10.63 -0.99 7.84
CA TYR A 298 11.77 -0.10 7.92
C TYR A 298 11.89 0.52 9.32
N ALA A 299 10.79 0.94 9.92
CA ALA A 299 10.75 1.41 11.30
C ALA A 299 11.27 0.38 12.29
N THR A 300 10.87 -0.90 12.17
CA THR A 300 11.36 -1.95 13.07
C THR A 300 12.84 -2.25 12.86
N GLN A 301 13.41 -1.98 11.69
CA GLN A 301 14.84 -2.14 11.44
C GLN A 301 15.66 -0.96 11.99
N VAL A 302 15.18 0.27 11.84
CA VAL A 302 15.97 1.47 12.13
C VAL A 302 15.75 2.03 13.53
N LEU A 303 14.56 1.88 14.09
CA LEU A 303 14.22 2.53 15.35
C LEU A 303 14.66 1.69 16.56
N PRO A 304 15.16 2.35 17.62
CA PRO A 304 15.35 1.72 18.91
C PRO A 304 14.01 1.43 19.57
N ALA A 305 14.04 0.64 20.65
CA ALA A 305 12.85 0.43 21.46
C ALA A 305 12.29 1.76 22.00
N GLY A 306 10.98 1.98 21.88
CA GLY A 306 10.34 3.24 22.27
C GLY A 306 10.34 4.34 21.21
N GLY A 307 10.83 4.06 19.99
CA GLY A 307 10.76 4.98 18.85
C GLY A 307 9.33 5.33 18.41
N ALA A 308 9.20 6.20 17.42
CA ALA A 308 7.90 6.62 16.89
C ALA A 308 7.88 6.66 15.37
N VAL A 309 6.72 6.31 14.80
CA VAL A 309 6.37 6.51 13.40
C VAL A 309 5.24 7.52 13.35
N THR A 310 5.47 8.63 12.66
CA THR A 310 4.43 9.63 12.38
C THR A 310 4.15 9.65 10.88
N VAL A 311 2.89 9.56 10.48
CA VAL A 311 2.49 9.76 9.07
C VAL A 311 1.57 10.97 8.94
N LEU A 312 1.80 11.75 7.89
CA LEU A 312 0.85 12.72 7.37
C LEU A 312 0.42 12.28 5.98
N ILE A 313 -0.89 12.22 5.75
CA ILE A 313 -1.46 11.96 4.42
C ILE A 313 -2.40 13.10 4.06
N GLY A 314 -2.02 13.87 3.03
CA GLY A 314 -2.75 15.04 2.57
C GLY A 314 -2.99 15.03 1.06
N PHE A 315 -3.79 15.97 0.57
CA PHE A 315 -4.04 16.18 -0.85
C PHE A 315 -3.69 17.60 -1.25
N ASP A 316 -2.67 17.74 -2.11
CA ASP A 316 -2.32 19.01 -2.74
C ASP A 316 -3.21 19.22 -3.98
N ARG A 317 -4.23 20.06 -3.80
CA ARG A 317 -5.15 20.47 -4.88
C ARG A 317 -4.44 21.20 -6.03
N SER A 318 -3.35 21.93 -5.76
CA SER A 318 -2.63 22.69 -6.78
C SER A 318 -1.85 21.79 -7.73
N ARG A 319 -1.33 20.67 -7.22
CA ARG A 319 -0.56 19.69 -7.99
C ARG A 319 -1.38 18.49 -8.47
N TYR A 320 -2.61 18.35 -7.96
CA TYR A 320 -3.43 17.14 -8.08
C TYR A 320 -2.63 15.92 -7.66
N ALA A 321 -2.22 15.88 -6.39
CA ALA A 321 -1.45 14.77 -5.87
C ALA A 321 -1.75 14.53 -4.39
N VAL A 322 -1.70 13.26 -3.97
CA VAL A 322 -1.60 12.92 -2.56
C VAL A 322 -0.16 13.02 -2.12
N GLU A 323 0.06 13.64 -0.98
CA GLU A 323 1.35 13.74 -0.31
C GLU A 323 1.33 12.84 0.92
N ILE A 324 2.38 12.03 1.05
CA ILE A 324 2.58 11.10 2.15
C ILE A 324 3.94 11.45 2.76
N ASP A 325 3.91 12.00 3.97
CA ASP A 325 5.12 12.32 4.73
C ASP A 325 5.18 11.40 5.95
N ALA A 326 6.11 10.44 5.94
CA ALA A 326 6.37 9.56 7.07
C ALA A 326 7.70 9.92 7.75
N GLY A 327 7.64 10.20 9.04
CA GLY A 327 8.80 10.41 9.89
C GLY A 327 9.01 9.23 10.84
N LEU A 328 10.19 8.62 10.80
CA LEU A 328 10.63 7.61 11.76
C LEU A 328 11.60 8.30 12.72
N ALA A 329 11.26 8.43 14.01
CA ALA A 329 12.04 9.18 14.98
C ALA A 329 12.42 8.32 16.19
N GLY A 330 13.66 8.44 16.65
CA GLY A 330 14.19 7.73 17.81
C GLY A 330 15.41 8.43 18.40
N SER A 331 15.90 7.95 19.56
CA SER A 331 17.08 8.53 20.21
C SER A 331 18.36 8.34 19.38
N VAL A 332 18.51 7.18 18.74
CA VAL A 332 19.54 6.88 17.74
C VAL A 332 18.95 5.88 16.75
N CYS A 333 18.89 6.25 15.48
CA CYS A 333 18.50 5.36 14.40
C CYS A 333 19.68 4.49 13.96
N ALA A 334 19.46 3.19 13.84
CA ALA A 334 20.43 2.28 13.26
C ALA A 334 20.61 2.56 11.76
N GLY A 335 21.81 2.27 11.25
CA GLY A 335 22.08 2.30 9.82
C GLY A 335 21.18 1.28 9.10
N ALA A 336 20.27 1.79 8.28
CA ALA A 336 19.32 0.95 7.58
C ALA A 336 19.87 0.51 6.23
N GLY A 337 19.66 -0.77 5.89
CA GLY A 337 19.98 -1.28 4.57
C GLY A 337 19.17 -0.60 3.44
N PRO A 338 19.65 -0.65 2.19
CA PRO A 338 19.06 0.05 1.04
C PRO A 338 17.76 -0.59 0.50
N PHE A 339 17.37 -1.75 1.01
CA PHE A 339 16.29 -2.58 0.46
C PHE A 339 14.90 -1.92 0.51
N CYS A 340 14.48 -1.41 1.69
CA CYS A 340 13.18 -0.74 1.81
C CYS A 340 13.11 0.54 0.95
N PRO A 341 14.12 1.44 0.96
CA PRO A 341 14.16 2.57 0.04
C PRO A 341 14.05 2.21 -1.45
N ALA A 342 14.69 1.11 -1.90
CA ALA A 342 14.57 0.64 -3.29
C ALA A 342 13.13 0.18 -3.61
N SER A 343 12.51 -0.59 -2.72
CA SER A 343 11.10 -0.97 -2.82
C SER A 343 10.17 0.25 -2.91
N PHE A 344 10.44 1.28 -2.08
CA PHE A 344 9.66 2.52 -2.09
C PHE A 344 9.79 3.26 -3.42
N ARG A 345 11.01 3.40 -3.96
CA ARG A 345 11.23 4.06 -5.26
C ARG A 345 10.49 3.33 -6.36
N ARG A 346 10.63 2.00 -6.41
CA ARG A 346 9.92 1.18 -7.37
C ARG A 346 8.42 1.38 -7.28
N CYS A 347 7.83 1.24 -6.09
CA CYS A 347 6.40 1.41 -5.90
C CYS A 347 5.91 2.83 -6.28
N ILE A 348 6.54 3.88 -5.77
CA ILE A 348 6.05 5.26 -5.95
C ILE A 348 6.41 5.82 -7.33
N ILE A 349 7.65 5.70 -7.76
CA ILE A 349 8.15 6.34 -8.99
C ILE A 349 7.76 5.50 -10.21
N GLU A 350 8.12 4.22 -10.24
CA GLU A 350 7.97 3.43 -11.48
C GLU A 350 6.54 2.95 -11.69
N ARG A 351 5.85 2.52 -10.63
CA ARG A 351 4.51 1.94 -10.77
C ARG A 351 3.40 3.00 -10.75
N HIS A 352 3.65 4.12 -10.08
CA HIS A 352 2.65 5.18 -9.87
C HIS A 352 3.03 6.53 -10.47
N ASP A 353 4.18 6.65 -11.15
CA ASP A 353 4.66 7.90 -11.76
C ASP A 353 4.75 9.07 -10.76
N GLY A 354 5.06 8.73 -9.50
CA GLY A 354 5.17 9.63 -8.39
C GLY A 354 6.58 10.18 -8.19
N SER A 355 6.77 10.85 -7.05
CA SER A 355 8.10 11.28 -6.58
C SER A 355 8.34 10.75 -5.18
N LEU A 356 9.57 10.36 -4.88
CA LEU A 356 9.98 9.91 -3.56
C LEU A 356 11.29 10.56 -3.16
N GLU A 357 11.35 11.03 -1.92
CA GLU A 357 12.57 11.44 -1.25
C GLU A 357 12.69 10.67 0.08
N VAL A 358 13.86 10.08 0.31
CA VAL A 358 14.18 9.39 1.57
C VAL A 358 15.44 10.03 2.14
N THR A 359 15.33 10.65 3.30
CA THR A 359 16.45 11.29 4.00
C THR A 359 16.71 10.54 5.30
N THR A 360 17.93 10.04 5.47
CA THR A 360 18.35 9.32 6.66
C THR A 360 19.28 10.20 7.48
N GLY A 361 18.96 10.39 8.76
CA GLY A 361 19.78 11.08 9.75
C GLY A 361 19.97 10.24 11.01
N PRO A 362 20.82 10.69 11.95
CA PRO A 362 21.19 9.92 13.14
C PRO A 362 20.02 9.68 14.10
N GLU A 363 19.01 10.56 14.11
CA GLU A 363 17.86 10.48 15.03
C GLU A 363 16.51 10.35 14.30
N ARG A 364 16.54 10.50 12.97
CA ARG A 364 15.33 10.56 12.17
C ARG A 364 15.55 10.05 10.76
N VAL A 365 14.56 9.33 10.26
CA VAL A 365 14.38 9.03 8.84
C VAL A 365 13.12 9.74 8.35
N SER A 366 13.21 10.43 7.22
CA SER A 366 12.09 11.10 6.57
C SER A 366 11.81 10.45 5.23
N ILE A 367 10.56 10.12 4.96
CA ILE A 367 10.09 9.54 3.72
C ILE A 367 8.99 10.47 3.20
N ALA A 368 9.27 11.19 2.12
CA ALA A 368 8.32 12.08 1.47
C ALA A 368 7.95 11.49 0.10
N ALA A 369 6.72 11.01 -0.04
CA ALA A 369 6.19 10.42 -1.27
C ALA A 369 5.05 11.26 -1.83
N ARG A 370 4.94 11.33 -3.16
CA ARG A 370 3.85 12.00 -3.86
C ARG A 370 3.25 11.08 -4.91
N LEU A 371 1.94 10.90 -4.85
CA LEU A 371 1.18 10.10 -5.81
C LEU A 371 0.29 11.01 -6.67
N PRO A 372 0.47 11.03 -8.00
CA PRO A 372 -0.31 11.91 -8.87
C PRO A 372 -1.75 11.43 -9.03
N ASP A 373 -2.70 12.33 -8.86
CA ASP A 373 -4.10 12.13 -9.18
C ASP A 373 -4.38 12.44 -10.65
N LYS A 374 -3.93 11.53 -11.53
CA LYS A 374 -4.05 11.68 -12.99
C LYS A 374 -5.51 11.82 -13.43
N VAL A 375 -6.42 11.05 -12.83
CA VAL A 375 -7.86 11.10 -13.14
C VAL A 375 -8.43 12.45 -12.72
N GLY A 376 -8.16 12.90 -11.48
CA GLY A 376 -8.63 14.19 -11.02
C GLY A 376 -8.14 15.34 -11.87
N ARG A 377 -6.88 15.31 -12.32
CA ARG A 377 -6.33 16.32 -13.25
C ARG A 377 -7.08 16.37 -14.58
N ARG A 378 -7.44 15.20 -15.16
CA ARG A 378 -8.23 15.15 -16.41
C ARG A 378 -9.66 15.64 -16.19
N VAL A 379 -10.29 15.24 -15.09
CA VAL A 379 -11.63 15.75 -14.72
C VAL A 379 -11.59 17.26 -14.53
N ASP A 380 -10.53 17.84 -13.95
CA ASP A 380 -10.42 19.29 -13.81
C ASP A 380 -10.22 19.99 -15.16
N ALA A 381 -9.41 19.41 -16.06
CA ALA A 381 -9.30 19.92 -17.43
C ALA A 381 -10.66 19.87 -18.17
N TRP A 382 -11.49 18.86 -17.88
CA TRP A 382 -12.83 18.73 -18.44
C TRP A 382 -13.84 19.68 -17.78
N ILE A 383 -13.87 19.78 -16.45
CA ILE A 383 -14.77 20.62 -15.64
C ILE A 383 -13.93 21.35 -14.58
N PRO A 384 -13.38 22.53 -14.90
CA PRO A 384 -12.52 23.27 -13.99
C PRO A 384 -13.20 23.60 -12.66
N GLY A 385 -12.55 23.25 -11.55
CA GLY A 385 -13.07 23.46 -10.20
C GLY A 385 -14.00 22.37 -9.69
N PHE A 386 -14.07 21.20 -10.36
CA PHE A 386 -14.93 20.08 -9.93
C PHE A 386 -14.63 19.59 -8.51
N GLY A 387 -13.41 19.82 -7.98
CA GLY A 387 -13.02 19.46 -6.62
C GLY A 387 -13.85 20.15 -5.53
N ARG A 388 -14.73 21.08 -5.90
CA ARG A 388 -15.69 21.76 -5.02
C ARG A 388 -17.05 21.07 -4.97
N PHE A 389 -17.32 20.18 -5.92
CA PHE A 389 -18.55 19.39 -5.96
C PHE A 389 -18.60 18.39 -4.80
N SER A 390 -19.76 17.79 -4.59
CA SER A 390 -19.92 16.80 -3.52
C SER A 390 -18.98 15.62 -3.79
N MET A 391 -18.55 14.93 -2.73
CA MET A 391 -17.72 13.73 -2.89
C MET A 391 -18.40 12.68 -3.79
N ARG A 392 -19.73 12.61 -3.77
CA ARG A 392 -20.50 11.75 -4.66
C ARG A 392 -20.36 12.19 -6.12
N SER A 393 -20.60 13.45 -6.43
CA SER A 393 -20.42 13.98 -7.79
C SER A 393 -18.99 13.84 -8.29
N GLN A 394 -17.99 14.11 -7.44
CA GLN A 394 -16.59 13.90 -7.79
C GLN A 394 -16.29 12.44 -8.13
N ARG A 395 -16.83 11.48 -7.38
CA ARG A 395 -16.70 10.05 -7.68
C ARG A 395 -17.34 9.68 -9.01
N VAL A 396 -18.55 10.17 -9.29
CA VAL A 396 -19.24 9.92 -10.56
C VAL A 396 -18.49 10.53 -11.75
N LEU A 397 -17.97 11.76 -11.62
CA LEU A 397 -17.19 12.40 -12.67
C LEU A 397 -15.88 11.66 -12.95
N ARG A 398 -15.19 11.19 -11.90
CA ARG A 398 -14.00 10.33 -12.04
C ARG A 398 -14.31 9.01 -12.72
N LEU A 399 -15.46 8.41 -12.39
CA LEU A 399 -15.93 7.16 -13.01
C LEU A 399 -16.20 7.36 -14.51
N LEU A 400 -16.89 8.44 -14.87
CA LEU A 400 -17.15 8.81 -16.26
C LEU A 400 -15.87 9.06 -17.05
N GLU A 401 -14.91 9.78 -16.47
CA GLU A 401 -13.61 10.06 -17.11
C GLU A 401 -12.77 8.80 -17.37
N ARG A 402 -13.02 7.71 -16.63
CA ARG A 402 -12.37 6.42 -16.88
C ARG A 402 -13.05 5.61 -17.98
N GLY A 403 -14.27 5.98 -18.39
CA GLY A 403 -15.11 5.16 -19.26
C GLY A 403 -15.63 3.89 -18.59
N GLU A 404 -15.56 3.80 -17.26
CA GLU A 404 -16.00 2.65 -16.48
C GLU A 404 -17.45 2.86 -16.06
N GLY A 405 -18.44 2.33 -16.78
CA GLY A 405 -19.84 2.50 -16.37
C GLY A 405 -20.82 1.69 -17.19
N ALA A 406 -21.77 1.04 -16.51
CA ALA A 406 -22.88 0.33 -17.16
C ALA A 406 -24.00 1.29 -17.60
N LEU A 407 -24.06 2.49 -17.03
CA LEU A 407 -25.09 3.49 -17.30
C LEU A 407 -24.63 4.49 -18.37
N PRO A 408 -25.56 5.02 -19.20
CA PRO A 408 -25.23 6.06 -20.17
C PRO A 408 -24.64 7.31 -19.51
N ALA A 409 -23.54 7.82 -20.06
CA ALA A 409 -22.83 8.99 -19.51
C ALA A 409 -23.74 10.21 -19.33
N GLU A 410 -24.67 10.43 -20.25
CA GLU A 410 -25.65 11.53 -20.22
C GLU A 410 -26.56 11.47 -18.99
N GLN A 411 -26.97 10.27 -18.58
CA GLN A 411 -27.82 10.08 -17.40
C GLN A 411 -27.05 10.41 -16.12
N LEU A 412 -25.82 9.89 -16.00
CA LEU A 412 -24.96 10.16 -14.83
C LEU A 412 -24.60 11.64 -14.73
N LEU A 413 -24.33 12.32 -15.85
CA LEU A 413 -24.11 13.76 -15.88
C LEU A 413 -25.36 14.56 -15.48
N GLY A 414 -26.54 14.10 -15.88
CA GLY A 414 -27.81 14.67 -15.46
C GLY A 414 -28.01 14.57 -13.94
N ASP A 415 -27.71 13.41 -13.35
CA ASP A 415 -27.79 13.19 -11.91
C ASP A 415 -26.80 14.08 -11.14
N VAL A 416 -25.55 14.18 -11.61
CA VAL A 416 -24.54 15.08 -11.03
C VAL A 416 -24.99 16.54 -11.11
N LEU A 417 -25.57 16.95 -12.23
CA LEU A 417 -26.11 18.30 -12.40
C LEU A 417 -27.25 18.59 -11.42
N GLU A 418 -28.21 17.68 -11.27
CA GLU A 418 -29.30 17.84 -10.31
C GLU A 418 -28.79 17.92 -8.87
N GLU A 419 -27.83 17.06 -8.50
CA GLU A 419 -27.24 17.03 -7.15
C GLU A 419 -26.49 18.32 -6.82
N GLU A 420 -25.65 18.83 -7.73
CA GLU A 420 -24.90 20.06 -7.48
C GLU A 420 -25.79 21.31 -7.52
N LEU A 421 -26.83 21.35 -8.35
CA LEU A 421 -27.85 22.41 -8.30
C LEU A 421 -28.60 22.41 -6.97
N GLU A 422 -28.97 21.23 -6.47
CA GLU A 422 -29.63 21.10 -5.17
C GLU A 422 -28.72 21.58 -4.04
N ARG A 423 -27.47 21.10 -4.00
CA ARG A 423 -26.49 21.50 -3.00
C ARG A 423 -26.21 23.00 -3.03
N TRP A 424 -26.13 23.58 -4.23
CA TRP A 424 -25.81 25.00 -4.41
C TRP A 424 -27.00 25.91 -4.06
N LEU A 425 -28.17 25.68 -4.66
CA LEU A 425 -29.29 26.63 -4.62
C LEU A 425 -30.21 26.40 -3.42
N LEU A 426 -30.59 25.17 -3.11
CA LEU A 426 -31.63 24.87 -2.12
C LEU A 426 -31.38 25.50 -0.74
N PRO A 427 -30.17 25.38 -0.12
CA PRO A 427 -29.93 25.98 1.19
C PRO A 427 -29.92 27.51 1.16
N ARG A 428 -29.72 28.13 -0.01
CA ARG A 428 -29.70 29.60 -0.14
C ARG A 428 -31.06 30.19 -0.43
N LEU A 429 -31.87 29.50 -1.21
CA LEU A 429 -33.23 29.93 -1.54
C LEU A 429 -34.16 30.03 -0.32
N SER A 430 -33.79 29.42 0.81
CA SER A 430 -34.54 29.53 2.06
C SER A 430 -34.02 30.63 3.00
N ARG A 431 -32.91 31.30 2.67
CA ARG A 431 -32.32 32.36 3.51
C ARG A 431 -33.08 33.67 3.35
N ALA A 432 -33.13 34.47 4.42
CA ALA A 432 -33.80 35.77 4.43
C ALA A 432 -33.36 36.71 3.29
N ALA A 433 -32.08 36.68 2.91
CA ALA A 433 -31.56 37.46 1.79
C ALA A 433 -32.26 37.10 0.46
N ALA A 434 -32.39 35.81 0.14
CA ALA A 434 -33.10 35.35 -1.05
C ALA A 434 -34.60 35.65 -0.95
N VAL A 435 -35.22 35.40 0.21
CA VAL A 435 -36.66 35.69 0.43
C VAL A 435 -36.97 37.17 0.18
N ASN A 436 -36.19 38.08 0.75
CA ASN A 436 -36.40 39.53 0.61
C ASN A 436 -36.26 39.98 -0.84
N VAL A 437 -35.20 39.55 -1.53
CA VAL A 437 -35.04 39.84 -2.96
C VAL A 437 -36.20 39.27 -3.75
N ALA A 438 -36.67 38.05 -3.47
CA ALA A 438 -37.80 37.45 -4.18
C ALA A 438 -39.06 38.33 -4.16
N HIS A 439 -39.33 39.03 -3.05
CA HIS A 439 -40.47 39.96 -2.94
C HIS A 439 -40.36 41.17 -3.87
N GLU A 440 -39.13 41.60 -4.18
CA GLU A 440 -38.82 42.71 -5.09
C GLU A 440 -38.82 42.26 -6.57
N LEU A 441 -38.68 40.96 -6.84
CA LEU A 441 -38.61 40.43 -8.20
C LEU A 441 -40.00 40.31 -8.86
N VAL A 442 -40.04 40.73 -10.12
CA VAL A 442 -41.19 40.54 -11.03
C VAL A 442 -41.01 39.22 -11.77
N CYS A 443 -42.09 38.44 -11.90
CA CYS A 443 -42.10 37.22 -12.71
C CYS A 443 -41.99 37.59 -14.19
N ASP A 444 -40.77 37.70 -14.68
CA ASP A 444 -40.49 38.03 -16.08
C ASP A 444 -39.61 36.96 -16.72
N ALA A 445 -40.22 36.22 -17.67
CA ALA A 445 -39.51 35.25 -18.50
C ALA A 445 -39.12 35.84 -19.87
N GLN A 446 -39.36 37.13 -20.11
CA GLN A 446 -38.97 37.77 -21.37
C GLN A 446 -37.46 37.63 -21.58
N GLY A 447 -37.10 37.17 -22.78
CA GLY A 447 -35.72 36.93 -23.20
C GLY A 447 -35.15 35.56 -22.87
N LEU A 448 -35.83 34.71 -22.09
CA LEU A 448 -35.36 33.34 -21.80
C LEU A 448 -36.03 32.32 -22.73
N SER A 449 -35.30 31.84 -23.72
CA SER A 449 -35.78 30.74 -24.58
C SER A 449 -36.03 29.47 -23.75
N GLY A 450 -37.23 28.88 -23.85
CA GLY A 450 -37.65 27.73 -23.02
C GLY A 450 -38.10 28.10 -21.59
N GLY A 451 -38.06 29.39 -21.23
CA GLY A 451 -38.59 29.92 -19.97
C GLY A 451 -40.12 29.78 -19.87
N SER A 452 -40.64 29.64 -18.65
CA SER A 452 -42.09 29.59 -18.42
C SER A 452 -42.50 30.56 -17.30
N PRO A 453 -43.34 31.58 -17.57
CA PRO A 453 -43.84 32.48 -16.54
C PRO A 453 -44.53 31.75 -15.38
N ALA A 454 -45.26 30.67 -15.67
CA ALA A 454 -45.93 29.86 -14.65
C ALA A 454 -44.94 29.11 -13.76
N ARG A 455 -43.86 28.56 -14.35
CA ARG A 455 -42.80 27.86 -13.62
C ARG A 455 -42.00 28.83 -12.74
N SER A 456 -41.64 30.00 -13.27
CA SER A 456 -41.02 31.10 -12.54
C SER A 456 -41.89 31.58 -11.37
N ALA A 457 -43.17 31.84 -11.60
CA ALA A 457 -44.11 32.27 -10.55
C ALA A 457 -44.25 31.22 -9.44
N LYS A 458 -44.30 29.93 -9.79
CA LYS A 458 -44.34 28.83 -8.83
C LYS A 458 -43.07 28.76 -7.99
N ALA A 459 -41.89 28.90 -8.62
CA ALA A 459 -40.60 28.90 -7.92
C ALA A 459 -40.48 30.09 -6.96
N LEU A 460 -40.70 31.31 -7.46
CA LEU A 460 -40.64 32.53 -6.67
C LEU A 460 -41.67 32.53 -5.53
N GLY A 461 -42.87 31.98 -5.75
CA GLY A 461 -43.88 31.83 -4.70
C GLY A 461 -43.49 30.85 -3.59
N GLN A 462 -42.64 29.86 -3.86
CA GLN A 462 -42.06 29.00 -2.81
C GLN A 462 -40.94 29.71 -2.06
N ILE A 463 -40.08 30.44 -2.77
CA ILE A 463 -38.98 31.22 -2.18
C ILE A 463 -39.52 32.33 -1.28
N LYS A 464 -40.50 33.13 -1.71
CA LYS A 464 -41.18 34.17 -0.90
C LYS A 464 -41.73 33.64 0.43
N ARG A 465 -42.13 32.37 0.47
CA ARG A 465 -42.65 31.72 1.68
C ARG A 465 -41.55 31.12 2.57
N GLY A 466 -40.29 31.18 2.16
CA GLY A 466 -39.17 30.50 2.82
C GLY A 466 -39.28 28.97 2.80
N LYS A 467 -40.07 28.41 1.87
CA LYS A 467 -40.41 26.97 1.80
C LYS A 467 -39.94 26.35 0.47
N ALA A 468 -38.71 26.67 0.06
CA ALA A 468 -38.10 26.07 -1.12
C ALA A 468 -37.95 24.55 -0.95
N ARG A 469 -38.30 23.78 -1.99
CA ARG A 469 -38.23 22.31 -1.98
C ARG A 469 -37.31 21.82 -3.11
N LYS A 470 -36.77 20.60 -2.99
CA LYS A 470 -35.91 19.96 -4.00
C LYS A 470 -36.45 20.05 -5.44
N GLY A 471 -37.77 19.99 -5.62
CA GLY A 471 -38.38 20.08 -6.96
C GLY A 471 -38.16 21.40 -7.70
N ILE A 472 -37.89 22.52 -7.00
CA ILE A 472 -37.66 23.84 -7.65
C ILE A 472 -36.19 24.11 -7.98
N VAL A 473 -35.27 23.20 -7.68
CA VAL A 473 -33.85 23.32 -8.05
C VAL A 473 -33.46 22.38 -9.19
N LYS A 474 -34.43 21.66 -9.78
CA LYS A 474 -34.24 20.91 -11.03
C LYS A 474 -33.92 21.85 -12.21
N PRO A 475 -33.23 21.40 -13.27
CA PRO A 475 -32.66 22.26 -14.30
C PRO A 475 -33.62 23.34 -14.86
N PRO A 476 -34.88 23.02 -15.25
CA PRO A 476 -35.77 24.05 -15.80
C PRO A 476 -36.23 25.09 -14.77
N TYR A 477 -36.41 24.69 -13.51
CA TYR A 477 -36.76 25.62 -12.44
C TYR A 477 -35.55 26.43 -11.97
N ALA A 478 -34.38 25.81 -11.88
CA ALA A 478 -33.13 26.49 -11.57
C ALA A 478 -32.82 27.58 -12.60
N ALA A 479 -33.03 27.31 -13.88
CA ALA A 479 -32.88 28.31 -14.94
C ALA A 479 -33.78 29.53 -14.74
N ASP A 480 -35.08 29.33 -14.46
CA ASP A 480 -36.02 30.45 -14.23
C ASP A 480 -35.68 31.25 -12.96
N ILE A 481 -35.19 30.57 -11.91
CA ILE A 481 -34.75 31.23 -10.67
C ILE A 481 -33.51 32.07 -10.96
N LEU A 482 -32.47 31.47 -11.54
CA LEU A 482 -31.23 32.16 -11.90
C LEU A 482 -31.52 33.37 -12.81
N TRP A 483 -32.43 33.21 -13.77
CA TRP A 483 -32.87 34.29 -14.65
C TRP A 483 -33.49 35.43 -13.85
N ALA A 484 -34.40 35.15 -12.92
CA ALA A 484 -35.05 36.19 -12.11
C ALA A 484 -34.03 36.98 -11.26
N TYR A 485 -33.00 36.30 -10.73
CA TYR A 485 -31.98 36.90 -9.86
C TYR A 485 -30.78 37.52 -10.61
N ARG A 486 -30.76 37.51 -11.95
CA ARG A 486 -29.60 37.97 -12.74
C ARG A 486 -29.36 39.49 -12.74
N ARG A 487 -30.39 40.28 -12.42
CA ARG A 487 -30.49 41.74 -12.69
C ARG A 487 -29.30 42.56 -12.20
N ASP A 488 -28.92 42.36 -10.94
CA ASP A 488 -27.82 43.08 -10.30
C ASP A 488 -27.04 42.17 -9.35
N GLU A 489 -25.91 42.66 -8.84
CA GLU A 489 -25.03 41.90 -7.96
C GLU A 489 -25.70 41.54 -6.62
N ARG A 490 -26.55 42.41 -6.07
CA ARG A 490 -27.29 42.14 -4.82
C ARG A 490 -28.19 40.92 -5.00
N CYS A 491 -28.91 40.84 -6.12
CA CYS A 491 -29.75 39.70 -6.45
C CYS A 491 -28.91 38.43 -6.60
N ARG A 492 -27.84 38.46 -7.39
CA ARG A 492 -26.99 37.28 -7.58
C ARG A 492 -26.35 36.81 -6.27
N LYS A 493 -25.87 37.72 -5.44
CA LYS A 493 -25.32 37.43 -4.11
C LYS A 493 -26.32 36.77 -3.17
N ALA A 494 -27.60 37.14 -3.23
CA ALA A 494 -28.65 36.56 -2.39
C ALA A 494 -28.81 35.04 -2.60
N ILE A 495 -28.49 34.54 -3.80
CA ILE A 495 -28.53 33.11 -4.15
C ILE A 495 -27.14 32.49 -4.34
N GLY A 496 -26.06 33.21 -4.00
CA GLY A 496 -24.70 32.69 -4.10
C GLY A 496 -24.19 32.53 -5.53
N ALA A 497 -24.62 33.41 -6.43
CA ALA A 497 -24.22 33.48 -7.84
C ALA A 497 -23.39 34.73 -8.15
N GLU A 498 -22.85 35.42 -7.14
CA GLU A 498 -22.10 36.68 -7.29
C GLU A 498 -20.85 36.56 -8.18
N ARG A 499 -20.25 35.38 -8.26
CA ARG A 499 -19.09 35.08 -9.13
C ARG A 499 -19.45 34.85 -10.59
N LEU A 500 -20.74 34.74 -10.89
CA LEU A 500 -21.24 34.72 -12.25
C LEU A 500 -21.66 36.15 -12.61
N ASP A 501 -21.03 36.70 -13.64
CA ASP A 501 -21.55 37.90 -14.28
C ASP A 501 -22.90 37.60 -14.96
N ARG A 502 -23.54 38.66 -15.47
CA ARG A 502 -24.85 38.53 -16.10
C ARG A 502 -24.83 37.57 -17.29
N GLU A 503 -23.80 37.63 -18.14
CA GLU A 503 -23.67 36.80 -19.33
C GLU A 503 -23.53 35.31 -18.96
N ALA A 504 -22.71 35.01 -17.95
CA ALA A 504 -22.53 33.67 -17.43
C ALA A 504 -23.82 33.09 -16.84
N VAL A 505 -24.63 33.90 -16.14
CA VAL A 505 -25.95 33.49 -15.66
C VAL A 505 -26.89 33.21 -16.83
N GLU A 506 -26.94 34.09 -17.84
CA GLU A 506 -27.78 33.92 -19.03
C GLU A 506 -27.39 32.66 -19.82
N ALA A 507 -26.09 32.39 -19.98
CA ALA A 507 -25.57 31.17 -20.59
C ALA A 507 -25.94 29.91 -19.79
N LEU A 508 -25.79 29.94 -18.46
CA LEU A 508 -26.20 28.83 -17.60
C LEU A 508 -27.69 28.54 -17.74
N CYS A 509 -28.55 29.56 -17.72
CA CYS A 509 -29.98 29.40 -17.94
C CYS A 509 -30.28 28.75 -19.30
N GLY A 510 -29.59 29.17 -20.37
CA GLY A 510 -29.73 28.57 -21.71
C GLY A 510 -29.30 27.09 -21.75
N HIS A 511 -28.21 26.74 -21.08
CA HIS A 511 -27.73 25.36 -21.00
C HIS A 511 -28.68 24.43 -20.23
N LEU A 512 -29.24 24.92 -19.12
CA LEU A 512 -30.20 24.17 -18.29
C LEU A 512 -31.55 23.94 -18.98
N LEU A 513 -31.93 24.79 -19.93
CA LEU A 513 -33.19 24.69 -20.68
C LEU A 513 -33.07 23.98 -22.03
N ALA A 514 -31.86 23.61 -22.45
CA ALA A 514 -31.68 22.77 -23.63
C ALA A 514 -32.35 21.39 -23.46
N ALA A 515 -32.74 20.77 -24.57
CA ALA A 515 -33.36 19.44 -24.58
C ALA A 515 -32.50 18.46 -25.42
N PRO A 516 -31.67 17.61 -24.78
CA PRO A 516 -31.41 17.50 -23.33
C PRO A 516 -30.54 18.66 -22.79
N PRO A 517 -30.49 18.86 -21.45
CA PRO A 517 -29.64 19.89 -20.84
C PRO A 517 -28.17 19.71 -21.19
N ARG A 518 -27.47 20.82 -21.43
CA ARG A 518 -26.01 20.85 -21.67
C ARG A 518 -25.27 20.72 -20.35
N CYS A 519 -25.14 19.48 -19.87
CA CYS A 519 -24.73 19.19 -18.50
C CYS A 519 -23.30 19.65 -18.19
N VAL A 520 -22.34 19.38 -19.08
CA VAL A 520 -20.92 19.75 -18.88
C VAL A 520 -20.76 21.27 -18.77
N GLU A 521 -21.35 22.01 -19.70
CA GLU A 521 -21.28 23.47 -19.73
C GLU A 521 -21.99 24.08 -18.53
N SER A 522 -23.09 23.47 -18.07
CA SER A 522 -23.78 23.87 -16.84
C SER A 522 -22.89 23.65 -15.61
N LEU A 523 -22.28 22.47 -15.49
CA LEU A 523 -21.39 22.12 -14.37
C LEU A 523 -20.17 23.04 -14.29
N ARG A 524 -19.56 23.40 -15.42
CA ARG A 524 -18.45 24.37 -15.46
C ARG A 524 -18.83 25.73 -14.86
N LEU A 525 -20.03 26.21 -15.17
CA LEU A 525 -20.53 27.48 -14.62
C LEU A 525 -20.91 27.35 -13.13
N ILE A 526 -21.49 26.21 -12.73
CA ILE A 526 -21.80 25.92 -11.32
C ILE A 526 -20.51 25.86 -10.47
N ALA A 527 -19.45 25.22 -10.96
CA ALA A 527 -18.15 25.14 -10.27
C ALA A 527 -17.53 26.51 -9.98
N ARG A 528 -17.72 27.48 -10.89
CA ARG A 528 -17.32 28.89 -10.69
C ARG A 528 -18.15 29.57 -9.59
N ALA A 529 -19.46 29.30 -9.55
CA ALA A 529 -20.34 29.90 -8.56
C ALA A 529 -20.08 29.40 -7.12
N ILE A 530 -19.62 28.16 -6.97
CA ILE A 530 -19.40 27.51 -5.66
C ILE A 530 -18.10 27.97 -4.98
N GLU A 531 -17.15 28.58 -5.71
CA GLU A 531 -15.77 28.89 -5.29
C GLU A 531 -15.59 29.83 -4.06
N GLY A 532 -16.67 30.27 -3.40
CA GLY A 532 -16.61 31.08 -2.16
C GLY A 532 -17.37 30.51 -0.96
N LEU A 533 -17.86 29.27 -1.04
CA LEU A 533 -18.74 28.71 0.00
C LEU A 533 -18.03 28.16 1.24
N GLU A 534 -16.82 27.61 1.08
CA GLU A 534 -16.12 26.87 2.15
C GLU A 534 -15.49 27.80 3.20
N THR A 535 -15.11 29.03 2.84
CA THR A 535 -14.52 30.00 3.77
C THR A 535 -15.51 30.52 4.81
N SER A 536 -16.78 30.70 4.44
CA SER A 536 -17.81 31.25 5.34
C SER A 536 -18.38 30.28 6.39
N ALA A 537 -18.02 28.99 6.33
CA ALA A 537 -18.42 28.01 7.35
C ALA A 537 -17.43 27.92 8.53
N GLN A 538 -16.17 28.32 8.34
CA GLN A 538 -15.17 28.38 9.41
C GLN A 538 -15.28 29.65 10.26
N ASP A 539 -15.80 30.75 9.71
CA ASP A 539 -15.99 32.02 10.45
C ASP A 539 -17.31 32.08 11.27
N ALA A 540 -18.11 31.01 11.25
CA ALA A 540 -19.40 30.92 11.95
C ALA A 540 -19.41 29.90 13.11
N GLY A 541 -18.23 29.39 13.50
CA GLY A 541 -18.01 28.45 14.61
C GLY A 541 -17.49 29.13 15.86
#